data_AF-A0A957E5A9-F1
#
_entry.id   AF-A0A957E5A9-F1
#
_cell.length_a   1.000
_cell.length_b   1.000
_cell.length_c   1.000
_cell.angle_alpha   90.00
_cell.angle_beta   90.00
_cell.angle_gamma   90.00
#
_symmetry.space_group_name_H-M   'P 1'
#
loop_
_entity.id
_entity.type
_entity.pdbx_description
1 polymer ?
#
loop_
_entity_poly.entity_id
_entity_poly.type
_entity_poly.pdbx_seq_one_letter_code
_entity_poly.pdbx_strand_id
1 'polypeptide(L)'
;MPSLTFENELPAPNEFEKFLSQAFANTNPVDDLLQLANQLWDFEQNHQMSSTSFYEKFEAGLLDEELQHCIEWAATYNLFIKTKRKVEATLMRAAIQSELFEPVP
;
A
#
# COMPACT_ATOMS: atom_id res chain seq x y z
N MET A 1 5.66 -2.63 -0.48
CA MET A 1 5.48 -3.05 0.92
C MET A 1 6.64 -3.96 1.26
N PRO A 2 7.40 -3.72 2.34
CA PRO A 2 8.51 -4.58 2.69
C PRO A 2 7.98 -5.98 3.08
N SER A 3 8.47 -7.02 2.39
CA SER A 3 8.24 -8.41 2.78
C SER A 3 9.47 -8.92 3.53
N LEU A 4 9.24 -9.47 4.72
CA LEU A 4 10.27 -10.19 5.47
C LEU A 4 10.03 -11.68 5.30
N THR A 5 11.04 -12.39 4.80
CA THR A 5 11.03 -13.85 4.68
C THR A 5 12.12 -14.40 5.59
N PHE A 6 11.74 -15.29 6.50
CA PHE A 6 12.66 -15.96 7.42
C PHE A 6 12.71 -17.44 7.04
N GLU A 7 13.89 -17.96 6.68
CA GLU A 7 14.03 -19.34 6.18
C GLU A 7 14.10 -20.40 7.30
N ASN A 8 14.42 -19.99 8.54
CA ASN A 8 14.67 -20.91 9.65
C ASN A 8 13.81 -20.59 10.88
N GLU A 9 14.37 -19.86 11.86
CA GLU A 9 13.71 -19.50 13.12
C GLU A 9 13.15 -18.08 13.07
N LEU A 10 11.98 -17.88 13.69
CA LEU A 10 11.42 -16.55 13.88
C LEU A 10 12.31 -15.77 14.86
N PRO A 11 12.71 -14.52 14.52
CA PRO A 11 13.55 -13.71 15.38
C PRO A 11 12.86 -13.38 16.70
N ALA A 12 13.65 -13.04 17.71
CA ALA A 12 13.11 -12.52 18.96
C ALA A 12 12.30 -11.22 18.70
N PRO A 13 11.30 -10.86 19.53
CA PRO A 13 10.41 -9.73 19.27
C PRO A 13 11.13 -8.39 19.02
N ASN A 14 12.21 -8.14 19.77
CA ASN A 14 13.05 -6.94 19.61
C ASN A 14 13.84 -6.92 18.29
N GLU A 15 14.29 -8.08 17.83
CA GLU A 15 14.98 -8.24 16.55
C GLU A 15 13.98 -8.09 15.39
N PHE A 16 12.78 -8.63 15.55
CA PHE A 16 11.69 -8.47 14.59
C PHE A 16 11.31 -6.99 14.37
N GLU A 17 11.13 -6.22 15.45
CA GLU A 17 10.87 -4.78 15.36
C GLU A 17 11.99 -4.03 14.64
N LYS A 18 13.24 -4.43 14.88
CA LYS A 18 14.40 -3.83 14.21
C LYS A 18 14.43 -4.16 12.72
N PHE A 19 14.16 -5.41 12.34
CA PHE A 19 14.08 -5.81 10.93
C PHE A 19 12.93 -5.10 10.21
N LEU A 20 11.77 -4.99 10.83
CA LEU A 20 10.65 -4.21 10.29
C LEU A 20 11.05 -2.75 10.08
N SER A 21 11.62 -2.10 11.10
CA SER A 21 12.02 -0.70 11.03
C SER A 21 13.05 -0.44 9.93
N GLN A 22 14.03 -1.34 9.76
CA GLN A 22 15.02 -1.25 8.68
C GLN A 22 14.40 -1.46 7.29
N ALA A 23 13.50 -2.43 7.15
CA ALA A 23 12.82 -2.68 5.89
C ALA A 23 11.95 -1.48 5.49
N PHE A 24 11.24 -0.86 6.44
CA PHE A 24 10.48 0.37 6.23
C PHE A 24 11.37 1.60 5.93
N ALA A 25 12.56 1.68 6.51
CA ALA A 25 13.50 2.78 6.26
C ALA A 25 14.07 2.76 4.83
N ASN A 26 14.20 1.57 4.24
CA ASN A 26 14.74 1.39 2.89
C ASN A 26 13.66 1.39 1.79
N THR A 27 12.38 1.40 2.16
CA THR A 27 11.30 1.43 1.16
C THR A 27 11.09 2.82 0.58
N ASN A 28 10.98 2.85 -0.75
CA ASN A 28 10.51 3.99 -1.50
C ASN A 28 8.96 3.94 -1.55
N PRO A 29 8.26 4.96 -1.02
CA PRO A 29 6.80 4.98 -0.97
C PRO A 29 6.14 5.00 -2.36
N VAL A 30 6.87 5.37 -3.41
CA VAL A 30 6.39 5.26 -4.81
C VAL A 30 6.39 3.82 -5.28
N ASP A 31 7.45 3.06 -4.98
CA ASP A 31 7.51 1.63 -5.33
C ASP A 31 6.45 0.83 -4.57
N ASP A 32 6.20 1.19 -3.31
CA ASP A 32 5.09 0.64 -2.52
C ASP A 32 3.73 0.92 -3.17
N LEU A 33 3.53 2.14 -3.69
CA LEU A 33 2.29 2.53 -4.36
C LEU A 33 2.06 1.74 -5.66
N LEU A 34 3.12 1.55 -6.45
CA LEU A 34 3.08 0.76 -7.68
C LEU A 34 2.80 -0.71 -7.39
N GLN A 35 3.41 -1.28 -6.35
CA GLN A 35 3.15 -2.65 -5.94
C GLN A 35 1.68 -2.85 -5.54
N LEU A 36 1.12 -1.92 -4.75
CA LEU A 36 -0.29 -1.97 -4.35
C LEU A 36 -1.24 -1.85 -5.54
N ALA A 37 -0.91 -1.01 -6.53
CA ALA A 37 -1.68 -0.91 -7.78
C ALA A 37 -1.68 -2.22 -8.57
N ASN A 38 -0.52 -2.88 -8.67
CA ASN A 38 -0.42 -4.19 -9.33
C ASN A 38 -1.24 -5.25 -8.59
N GLN A 39 -1.16 -5.29 -7.26
CA GLN A 39 -1.97 -6.23 -6.46
C GLN A 39 -3.47 -6.02 -6.68
N LEU A 40 -3.94 -4.77 -6.72
CA LEU A 40 -5.35 -4.47 -7.04
C LEU A 40 -5.73 -4.96 -8.44
N TRP A 41 -4.86 -4.76 -9.43
CA TRP A 41 -5.07 -5.26 -10.78
C TRP A 41 -5.10 -6.80 -10.84
N ASP A 42 -4.21 -7.47 -10.13
CA ASP A 42 -4.18 -8.94 -10.04
C ASP A 42 -5.49 -9.49 -9.43
N PHE A 43 -6.06 -8.83 -8.42
CA PHE A 43 -7.38 -9.20 -7.90
C PHE A 43 -8.46 -9.11 -8.99
N GLU A 44 -8.45 -8.07 -9.82
CA GLU A 44 -9.43 -7.95 -10.91
C GLU A 44 -9.29 -9.07 -11.93
N GLN A 45 -8.06 -9.42 -12.30
CA GLN A 45 -7.79 -10.48 -13.26
C GLN A 45 -8.16 -11.86 -12.68
N ASN A 46 -7.74 -12.15 -11.45
CA ASN A 46 -7.91 -13.46 -10.83
C ASN A 46 -9.38 -13.76 -10.48
N HIS A 47 -10.14 -12.75 -10.11
CA HIS A 47 -11.55 -12.90 -9.73
C HIS A 47 -12.54 -12.46 -10.81
N GLN A 48 -12.05 -12.01 -11.98
CA GLN A 48 -12.86 -11.47 -13.08
C GLN A 48 -13.87 -10.41 -12.62
N MET A 49 -13.49 -9.63 -11.61
CA MET A 49 -14.36 -8.70 -10.92
C MET A 49 -13.72 -7.32 -10.94
N SER A 50 -14.46 -6.31 -11.38
CA SER A 50 -13.95 -4.93 -11.39
C SER A 50 -13.73 -4.41 -9.97
N SER A 51 -12.79 -3.49 -9.78
CA SER A 51 -12.63 -2.74 -8.53
C SER A 51 -13.93 -2.11 -8.03
N THR A 52 -14.80 -1.66 -8.94
CA THR A 52 -16.13 -1.12 -8.58
C THR A 52 -17.01 -2.18 -7.93
N SER A 53 -17.05 -3.37 -8.51
CA SER A 53 -17.83 -4.49 -7.98
C SER A 53 -17.28 -4.99 -6.63
N PHE A 54 -15.94 -5.02 -6.47
CA PHE A 54 -15.33 -5.32 -5.18
C PHE A 54 -15.71 -4.30 -4.10
N TYR A 55 -15.69 -3.01 -4.45
CA TYR A 55 -16.06 -1.92 -3.55
C TYR A 55 -17.54 -1.99 -3.14
N GLU A 56 -18.44 -2.25 -4.09
CA GLU A 56 -19.87 -2.40 -3.82
C GLU A 56 -20.16 -3.60 -2.92
N LYS A 57 -19.52 -4.75 -3.17
CA LYS A 57 -19.66 -5.95 -2.32
C LYS A 57 -19.13 -5.71 -0.90
N PHE A 58 -18.01 -4.98 -0.77
CA PHE A 58 -17.44 -4.59 0.53
C PHE A 58 -18.40 -3.67 1.30
N GLU A 59 -18.90 -2.60 0.69
CA GLU A 59 -19.86 -1.68 1.31
C GLU A 59 -21.18 -2.36 1.69
N ALA A 60 -21.63 -3.34 0.90
CA ALA A 60 -22.85 -4.11 1.16
C ALA A 60 -22.70 -5.12 2.31
N GLY A 61 -21.50 -5.38 2.81
CA GLY A 61 -21.25 -6.31 3.92
C GLY A 61 -21.66 -7.76 3.63
N LEU A 62 -21.67 -8.17 2.35
CA LEU A 62 -22.17 -9.49 1.91
C LEU A 62 -21.22 -10.63 2.28
N LEU A 63 -21.37 -11.16 3.50
CA LEU A 63 -20.64 -12.27 4.10
C LEU A 63 -20.95 -13.64 3.44
N ASP A 64 -20.48 -13.84 2.21
CA ASP A 64 -20.36 -15.18 1.62
C ASP A 64 -18.90 -15.65 1.63
N GLU A 65 -18.61 -16.92 1.29
CA GLU A 65 -17.23 -17.45 1.16
C GLU A 65 -16.39 -16.64 0.15
N GLU A 66 -17.01 -15.95 -0.80
CA GLU A 66 -16.38 -14.97 -1.70
C GLU A 66 -15.88 -13.69 -0.99
N LEU A 67 -16.30 -13.43 0.26
CA LEU A 67 -15.98 -12.21 0.99
C LEU A 67 -14.50 -12.16 1.41
N GLN A 68 -13.80 -13.30 1.58
CA GLN A 68 -12.39 -13.27 1.98
C GLN A 68 -11.53 -12.49 0.98
N HIS A 69 -11.75 -12.71 -0.31
CA HIS A 69 -11.06 -11.97 -1.38
C HIS A 69 -11.49 -10.50 -1.43
N CYS A 70 -12.74 -10.20 -1.10
CA CYS A 70 -13.22 -8.81 -0.99
C CYS A 70 -12.57 -8.07 0.18
N ILE A 71 -12.33 -8.75 1.31
CA ILE A 71 -11.64 -8.18 2.48
C ILE A 71 -10.18 -7.90 2.16
N GLU A 72 -9.48 -8.86 1.54
CA GLU A 72 -8.08 -8.71 1.14
C GLU A 72 -7.91 -7.58 0.12
N TRP A 73 -8.80 -7.51 -0.87
CA TRP A 73 -8.86 -6.40 -1.82
C TRP A 73 -9.12 -5.06 -1.12
N ALA A 74 -10.11 -4.98 -0.21
CA ALA A 74 -10.46 -3.75 0.48
C ALA A 74 -9.33 -3.27 1.42
N ALA A 75 -8.64 -4.19 2.08
CA ALA A 75 -7.45 -3.88 2.88
C ALA A 75 -6.33 -3.31 2.00
N THR A 76 -6.07 -3.93 0.85
CA THR A 76 -5.10 -3.48 -0.16
C THR A 76 -5.46 -2.09 -0.68
N TYR A 77 -6.72 -1.87 -1.05
CA TYR A 77 -7.23 -0.60 -1.55
C TYR A 77 -7.11 0.53 -0.52
N ASN A 78 -7.48 0.26 0.73
CA ASN A 78 -7.33 1.22 1.81
C ASN A 78 -5.87 1.63 2.03
N LEU A 79 -4.95 0.67 1.94
CA LEU A 79 -3.52 0.94 2.04
C LEU A 79 -3.03 1.76 0.85
N PHE A 80 -3.45 1.43 -0.37
CA PHE A 80 -3.15 2.19 -1.58
C PHE A 80 -3.54 3.67 -1.42
N ILE A 81 -4.77 3.95 -0.98
CA ILE A 81 -5.25 5.32 -0.78
C ILE A 81 -4.43 6.06 0.29
N LYS A 82 -4.10 5.41 1.41
CA LYS A 82 -3.27 6.01 2.47
C LYS A 82 -1.87 6.34 1.95
N THR A 83 -1.23 5.42 1.23
CA THR A 83 0.11 5.61 0.65
C THR A 83 0.09 6.71 -0.40
N LYS A 84 -0.90 6.71 -1.31
CA LYS A 84 -1.10 7.74 -2.33
C LYS A 84 -1.16 9.13 -1.70
N ARG A 85 -2.02 9.32 -0.70
CA ARG A 85 -2.17 10.61 0.00
C ARG A 85 -0.87 11.08 0.66
N LYS A 86 -0.10 10.15 1.23
CA LYS A 86 1.21 10.46 1.83
C LYS A 86 2.23 10.91 0.78
N VAL A 87 2.27 10.24 -0.37
CA VAL A 87 3.12 10.60 -1.51
C VAL A 87 2.71 11.98 -2.04
N GLU A 88 1.43 12.19 -2.33
CA GLU A 88 0.87 13.47 -2.80
C GLU A 88 1.20 14.63 -1.85
N ALA A 89 0.96 14.46 -0.55
CA ALA A 89 1.27 15.49 0.45
C ALA A 89 2.77 15.77 0.57
N THR A 90 3.63 14.78 0.30
CA THR A 90 5.08 14.97 0.31
C THR A 90 5.55 15.69 -0.95
N LEU A 91 5.02 15.32 -2.12
CA LEU A 91 5.28 15.99 -3.38
C LEU A 91 4.79 17.45 -3.37
N MET A 92 3.58 17.71 -2.87
CA MET A 92 3.06 19.08 -2.73
C MET A 92 3.95 19.94 -1.83
N ARG A 93 4.39 19.41 -0.69
CA ARG A 93 5.31 20.14 0.21
C ARG A 93 6.65 20.43 -0.47
N ALA A 94 7.20 19.45 -1.19
CA ALA A 94 8.46 19.64 -1.93
C ALA A 94 8.33 20.66 -3.06
N ALA A 95 7.22 20.63 -3.81
CA ALA A 95 6.93 21.58 -4.87
C ALA A 95 6.83 23.02 -4.34
N ILE A 96 6.06 23.23 -3.27
CA ILE A 96 5.92 24.56 -2.64
C ILE A 96 7.26 25.07 -2.09
N GLN A 97 8.07 24.18 -1.48
CA GLN A 97 9.41 24.56 -1.00
C GLN A 97 10.36 24.91 -2.15
N SER A 98 10.28 24.20 -3.28
CA SER A 98 11.10 24.50 -4.47
C SER A 98 10.81 25.89 -5.03
N GLU A 99 9.53 26.29 -5.08
CA GLU A 99 9.11 27.62 -5.57
C GLU A 99 9.56 28.78 -4.65
N LEU A 100 9.74 28.53 -3.35
CA LEU A 100 10.22 29.53 -2.39
C LEU A 100 11.74 29.76 -2.43
N PHE A 101 12.49 28.83 -3.03
CA PHE A 101 13.96 28.86 -3.06
C PHE A 101 14.54 29.08 -4.47
N GLU A 102 13.74 29.42 -5.48
CA GLU A 102 14.29 29.90 -6.75
C GLU A 102 15.02 31.24 -6.50
N PRO A 103 16.36 31.31 -6.68
CA PRO A 103 17.03 32.59 -6.72
C PRO A 103 16.55 33.33 -7.97
N VAL A 104 15.91 34.48 -7.77
CA VAL A 104 15.64 35.44 -8.85
C VAL A 104 16.96 35.71 -9.58
N PRO A 105 17.01 35.58 -10.92
CA PRO A 105 18.22 35.79 -11.70
C PRO A 105 18.76 37.23 -11.63
#